data_AF-A0A397VUX1-F1
#
_entry.id   AF-A0A397VUX1-F1
#
_cell.length_a   1.000
_cell.length_b   1.000
_cell.length_c   1.000
_cell.angle_alpha   90.00
_cell.angle_beta   90.00
_cell.angle_gamma   90.00
#
_symmetry.space_group_name_H-M   'P 1'
#
loop_
_entity.id
_entity.type
_entity.pdbx_description
1 polymer ?
#
loop_
_entity_poly.entity_id
_entity_poly.type
_entity_poly.pdbx_seq_one_letter_code
_entity_poly.pdbx_strand_id
1 'polypeptide(L)'
;MIEWIPFERLINLQKIREYESGTIFMATWLDGIRVIKDGIAQSRNELCGVNIKILRGIRTCDLFIKELTNYMKQKESVVYGITQSTKTNRYAIVIPDEFNSRRKNSNGVCKYCKNYNTSPAWCQSCDPWREELEWTNENKEINNLIKEFIKEYKLKTTEYEKVIEWIPFNELTNLQEIKGVSDLAFMATWDKGVRTIKYQSGEYIRSRTTSSVDIMNLNYSQTNTLKLLEIVKFHIQSEEYRIHGITQNTEIDITPVQSGANYVTLQKWYKKQVAIKP
;
A
#
# COMPACT_ATOMS: atom_id res chain seq x y z
N MET A 1 19.26 -24.78 1.26
CA MET A 1 18.78 -25.88 0.40
C MET A 1 17.63 -25.33 -0.43
N ILE A 2 17.65 -25.48 -1.75
CA ILE A 2 16.61 -25.01 -2.67
C ILE A 2 15.89 -26.25 -3.17
N GLU A 3 14.57 -26.25 -3.16
CA GLU A 3 13.79 -27.40 -3.65
C GLU A 3 13.05 -27.11 -4.96
N TRP A 4 12.80 -28.16 -5.73
CA TRP A 4 11.84 -28.11 -6.81
C TRP A 4 10.43 -28.16 -6.23
N ILE A 5 9.61 -27.17 -6.56
CA ILE A 5 8.23 -27.05 -6.08
C ILE A 5 7.31 -27.29 -7.27
N PRO A 6 6.58 -28.42 -7.30
CA PRO A 6 5.59 -28.65 -8.35
C PRO A 6 4.56 -27.52 -8.35
N PHE A 7 4.27 -26.96 -9.53
CA PHE A 7 3.49 -25.73 -9.64
C PHE A 7 2.06 -25.87 -9.11
N GLU A 8 1.47 -27.06 -9.23
CA GLU A 8 0.16 -27.44 -8.69
C GLU A 8 0.09 -27.41 -7.15
N ARG A 9 1.24 -27.41 -6.46
CA ARG A 9 1.32 -27.25 -5.00
C ARG A 9 1.25 -25.78 -4.57
N LEU A 10 1.20 -24.84 -5.51
CA LEU A 10 1.09 -23.39 -5.29
C LEU A 10 -0.32 -22.93 -5.67
N ILE A 11 -1.21 -22.80 -4.67
CA ILE A 11 -2.61 -22.41 -4.87
C ILE A 11 -2.84 -20.94 -4.53
N ASN A 12 -4.05 -20.42 -4.76
CA ASN A 12 -4.43 -19.02 -4.50
C ASN A 12 -3.48 -18.01 -5.17
N LEU A 13 -2.97 -18.37 -6.35
CA LEU A 13 -1.99 -17.56 -7.08
C LEU A 13 -2.58 -16.19 -7.44
N GLN A 14 -1.98 -15.13 -6.92
CA GLN A 14 -2.43 -13.76 -7.13
C GLN A 14 -1.25 -12.88 -7.51
N LYS A 15 -1.37 -12.16 -8.63
CA LYS A 15 -0.40 -11.11 -8.98
C LYS A 15 -0.44 -10.01 -7.92
N ILE A 16 0.72 -9.68 -7.36
CA ILE A 16 0.91 -8.59 -6.39
C ILE A 16 1.50 -7.38 -7.10
N ARG A 17 2.66 -7.55 -7.76
CA ARG A 17 3.45 -6.43 -8.30
C ARG A 17 3.96 -6.76 -9.68
N GLU A 18 4.10 -5.74 -10.51
CA GLU A 18 4.84 -5.82 -11.76
C GLU A 18 5.87 -4.71 -11.79
N TYR A 19 7.11 -5.12 -12.03
CA TYR A 19 8.27 -4.25 -12.22
C TYR A 19 8.79 -4.46 -13.64
N GLU A 20 9.70 -3.59 -14.08
CA GLU A 20 10.42 -3.78 -15.34
C GLU A 20 11.18 -5.11 -15.36
N SER A 21 11.78 -5.50 -14.23
CA SER A 21 12.58 -6.73 -14.08
C SER A 21 11.75 -8.00 -13.98
N GLY A 22 10.44 -7.92 -13.73
CA GLY A 22 9.61 -9.11 -13.53
C GLY A 22 8.34 -8.86 -12.73
N THR A 23 7.60 -9.93 -12.50
CA THR A 23 6.32 -9.91 -11.80
C THR A 23 6.43 -10.72 -10.50
N ILE A 24 5.88 -10.18 -9.42
CA ILE A 24 5.75 -10.89 -8.14
C ILE A 24 4.30 -11.32 -7.96
N PHE A 25 4.12 -12.61 -7.72
CA PHE A 25 2.86 -13.22 -7.31
C PHE A 25 2.96 -13.65 -5.85
N MET A 26 1.81 -13.87 -5.23
CA MET A 26 1.69 -14.60 -3.97
C MET A 26 0.87 -15.85 -4.18
N ALA A 27 1.24 -16.89 -3.46
CA ALA A 27 0.54 -18.16 -3.43
C ALA A 27 0.53 -18.73 -2.01
N THR A 28 -0.33 -19.69 -1.77
CA THR A 28 -0.25 -20.60 -0.64
C THR A 28 0.47 -21.86 -1.10
N TRP A 29 1.58 -22.19 -0.44
CA TRP A 29 2.31 -23.42 -0.70
C TRP A 29 1.79 -24.55 0.20
N LEU A 30 1.28 -25.59 -0.44
CA LEU A 30 0.60 -26.70 0.22
C LEU A 30 1.54 -27.62 1.02
N ASP A 31 2.80 -27.76 0.61
CA ASP A 31 3.78 -28.58 1.36
C ASP A 31 4.37 -27.82 2.55
N GLY A 32 4.34 -26.48 2.50
CA GLY A 32 5.02 -25.64 3.46
C GLY A 32 6.55 -25.74 3.41
N ILE A 33 7.19 -24.89 4.20
CA ILE A 33 8.65 -24.72 4.20
C ILE A 33 9.31 -25.88 4.96
N ARG A 34 10.32 -26.49 4.36
CA ARG A 34 11.18 -27.46 5.05
C ARG A 34 11.97 -26.78 6.17
N VAL A 35 11.81 -27.26 7.39
CA VAL A 35 12.56 -26.83 8.57
C VAL A 35 13.51 -27.94 8.97
N ILE A 36 14.79 -27.60 9.10
CA ILE A 36 15.83 -28.50 9.60
C ILE A 36 16.11 -28.09 11.04
N LYS A 37 15.73 -28.94 12.01
CA LYS A 37 16.11 -28.77 13.41
C LYS A 37 17.25 -29.73 13.75
N ASP A 38 18.30 -29.19 14.37
CA ASP A 38 19.42 -29.93 14.96
C ASP A 38 20.08 -30.96 14.01
N GLY A 39 20.07 -30.69 12.70
CA GLY A 39 20.73 -31.52 11.68
C GLY A 39 20.10 -32.88 11.39
N ILE A 40 19.04 -33.29 12.11
CA ILE A 40 18.52 -34.67 12.06
C ILE A 40 17.03 -34.72 11.71
N ALA A 41 16.20 -33.82 12.26
CA ALA A 41 14.76 -33.85 12.04
C ALA A 41 14.36 -32.93 10.89
N GLN A 42 13.98 -33.52 9.75
CA GLN A 42 13.29 -32.81 8.68
C GLN A 42 11.80 -32.77 8.99
N SER A 43 11.29 -31.57 9.29
CA SER A 43 9.85 -31.32 9.37
C SER A 43 9.47 -30.33 8.28
N ARG A 44 8.19 -30.29 7.92
CA ARG A 44 7.64 -29.21 7.11
C ARG A 44 6.75 -28.36 8.01
N ASN A 45 6.86 -27.05 7.90
CA ASN A 45 5.84 -26.16 8.43
C ASN A 45 4.50 -26.49 7.72
N GLU A 46 3.39 -26.19 8.38
CA GLU A 46 2.07 -26.26 7.74
C GLU A 46 1.97 -25.28 6.54
N LEU A 47 0.86 -25.39 5.82
CA LEU A 47 0.40 -24.48 4.75
C LEU A 47 0.87 -23.03 4.97
N CYS A 48 1.69 -22.49 4.07
CA CYS A 48 2.27 -21.16 4.25
C CYS A 48 2.15 -20.25 3.02
N GLY A 49 2.07 -18.94 3.25
CA GLY A 49 2.16 -17.94 2.19
C GLY A 49 3.59 -17.81 1.65
N VAL A 50 3.74 -17.75 0.33
CA VAL A 50 5.00 -17.53 -0.36
C VAL A 50 4.84 -16.50 -1.47
N ASN A 51 5.94 -15.83 -1.82
CA ASN A 51 6.01 -14.99 -3.00
C ASN A 51 6.69 -15.76 -4.15
N ILE A 52 6.21 -15.57 -5.36
CA ILE A 52 6.73 -16.19 -6.58
C ILE A 52 7.19 -15.08 -7.51
N LYS A 53 8.49 -15.03 -7.79
CA LYS A 53 9.09 -14.05 -8.68
C LYS A 53 9.30 -14.66 -10.07
N ILE A 54 8.59 -14.12 -11.05
CA ILE A 54 8.77 -14.45 -12.47
C ILE A 54 9.61 -13.35 -13.10
N LEU A 55 10.77 -13.70 -13.65
CA LEU A 55 11.69 -12.75 -14.27
C LEU A 55 11.26 -12.44 -15.71
N ARG A 56 11.29 -11.16 -16.10
CA ARG A 56 10.86 -10.72 -17.44
C ARG A 56 11.93 -11.06 -18.48
N GLY A 57 11.51 -11.46 -19.68
CA GLY A 57 12.41 -11.71 -20.81
C GLY A 57 13.22 -13.02 -20.73
N ILE A 58 13.17 -13.73 -19.61
CA ILE A 58 13.87 -15.00 -19.43
C ILE A 58 13.02 -16.14 -19.98
N ARG A 59 13.55 -16.84 -20.99
CA ARG A 59 12.88 -17.97 -21.65
C ARG A 59 13.68 -19.25 -21.66
N THR A 60 14.99 -19.17 -21.39
CA THR A 60 15.89 -20.33 -21.39
C THR A 60 16.34 -20.66 -19.97
N CYS A 61 16.65 -21.93 -19.74
CA CYS A 61 17.12 -22.41 -18.44
C CYS A 61 18.45 -21.74 -18.05
N ASP A 62 19.40 -21.57 -18.98
CA ASP A 62 20.72 -21.01 -18.67
C ASP A 62 20.63 -19.56 -18.18
N LEU A 63 19.80 -18.74 -18.82
CA LEU A 63 19.56 -17.37 -18.38
C LEU A 63 18.86 -17.34 -17.01
N PHE A 64 17.89 -18.24 -16.77
CA PHE A 64 17.24 -18.35 -15.48
C PHE A 64 18.22 -18.73 -14.37
N ILE A 65 19.07 -19.74 -14.59
CA ILE A 65 20.07 -20.19 -13.62
C ILE A 65 21.09 -19.09 -13.33
N LYS A 66 21.54 -18.35 -14.35
CA LYS A 66 22.41 -17.19 -14.17
C LYS A 66 21.78 -16.14 -13.26
N GLU A 67 20.53 -15.77 -13.54
CA GLU A 67 19.82 -14.76 -12.75
C GLU A 67 19.48 -15.23 -11.33
N LEU A 68 19.08 -16.49 -11.16
CA LEU A 68 18.91 -17.11 -9.85
C LEU A 68 20.22 -17.08 -9.06
N THR A 69 21.34 -17.43 -9.68
CA THR A 69 22.68 -17.38 -9.05
C THR A 69 23.04 -15.96 -8.63
N ASN A 70 22.76 -14.96 -9.48
CA ASN A 70 22.98 -13.56 -9.15
C ASN A 70 22.10 -13.10 -7.99
N TYR A 71 20.83 -13.51 -7.97
CA TYR A 71 19.91 -13.22 -6.86
C TYR A 71 20.42 -13.80 -5.54
N MET A 72 20.86 -15.07 -5.54
CA MET A 72 21.37 -15.73 -4.33
C MET A 72 22.69 -15.16 -3.79
N LYS A 73 23.47 -14.46 -4.63
CA LYS A 73 24.68 -13.75 -4.20
C LYS A 73 24.37 -12.48 -3.41
N GLN A 74 23.16 -11.94 -3.52
CA GLN A 74 22.76 -10.74 -2.78
C GLN A 74 22.60 -11.10 -1.30
N LYS A 75 23.17 -10.27 -0.43
CA LYS A 75 23.02 -10.41 1.02
C LYS A 75 21.53 -10.44 1.37
N GLU A 76 21.13 -11.36 2.24
CA GLU A 76 19.73 -11.55 2.71
C GLU A 76 18.73 -12.17 1.72
N SER A 77 19.16 -12.55 0.50
CA SER A 77 18.27 -13.26 -0.43
C SER A 77 18.00 -14.69 0.02
N VAL A 78 16.76 -14.96 0.43
CA VAL A 78 16.29 -16.29 0.79
C VAL A 78 15.46 -16.86 -0.37
N VAL A 79 15.85 -18.05 -0.84
CA VAL A 79 15.11 -18.82 -1.84
C VAL A 79 14.66 -20.11 -1.21
N TYR A 80 13.35 -20.37 -1.22
CA TYR A 80 12.80 -21.65 -0.79
C TYR A 80 12.88 -22.69 -1.91
N GLY A 81 12.59 -22.28 -3.13
CA GLY A 81 12.56 -23.21 -4.24
C GLY A 81 12.47 -22.57 -5.61
N ILE A 82 12.40 -23.44 -6.61
CA ILE A 82 12.15 -23.11 -8.00
C ILE A 82 10.91 -23.87 -8.46
N THR A 83 10.11 -23.23 -9.31
CA THR A 83 8.93 -23.85 -9.90
C THR A 83 8.87 -23.51 -11.39
N GLN A 84 8.09 -24.26 -12.16
CA GLN A 84 7.83 -23.96 -13.55
C GLN A 84 6.33 -24.02 -13.82
N SER A 85 5.79 -22.93 -14.35
CA SER A 85 4.38 -22.87 -14.71
C SER A 85 4.08 -23.87 -15.83
N THR A 86 3.16 -24.80 -15.58
CA THR A 86 2.69 -25.78 -16.58
C THR A 86 1.94 -25.13 -17.75
N LYS A 87 1.48 -23.89 -17.59
CA LYS A 87 0.74 -23.13 -18.62
C LYS A 87 1.64 -22.31 -19.52
N THR A 88 2.71 -21.73 -18.97
CA THR A 88 3.57 -20.78 -19.68
C THR A 88 4.98 -21.31 -19.94
N ASN A 89 5.32 -22.47 -19.38
CA ASN A 89 6.65 -23.07 -19.34
C ASN A 89 7.73 -22.14 -18.77
N ARG A 90 7.35 -21.07 -18.08
CA ARG A 90 8.28 -20.13 -17.43
C ARG A 90 8.68 -20.63 -16.06
N TYR A 91 9.98 -20.59 -15.80
CA TYR A 91 10.55 -20.80 -14.48
C TYR A 91 10.30 -19.58 -13.59
N ALA A 92 10.14 -19.84 -12.29
CA ALA A 92 9.94 -18.83 -11.28
C ALA A 92 10.70 -19.20 -10.00
N ILE A 93 11.08 -18.17 -9.25
CA ILE A 93 11.77 -18.30 -7.98
C ILE A 93 10.71 -18.19 -6.87
N VAL A 94 10.66 -19.18 -5.98
CA VAL A 94 9.80 -19.16 -4.80
C VAL A 94 10.61 -18.66 -3.61
N ILE A 95 10.16 -17.54 -3.04
CA ILE A 95 10.83 -16.81 -1.96
C ILE A 95 9.86 -16.63 -0.78
N PRO A 96 10.35 -16.28 0.43
CA PRO A 96 9.48 -15.99 1.56
C PRO A 96 8.44 -14.91 1.23
N ASP A 97 7.26 -15.02 1.82
CA ASP A 97 6.36 -13.88 1.87
C ASP A 97 7.01 -12.75 2.67
N GLU A 98 7.20 -11.62 1.98
CA GLU A 98 7.78 -10.37 2.49
C GLU A 98 7.16 -9.91 3.81
N PHE A 99 5.87 -10.21 4.04
CA PHE A 99 5.13 -9.77 5.23
C PHE A 99 4.78 -10.90 6.19
N ASN A 100 5.39 -12.09 6.04
CA ASN A 100 5.05 -13.26 6.84
C ASN A 100 5.08 -12.99 8.35
N SER A 101 6.11 -12.29 8.84
CA SER A 101 6.27 -11.96 10.26
C SER A 101 5.21 -11.01 10.83
N ARG A 102 4.47 -10.30 9.96
CA ARG A 102 3.41 -9.36 10.35
C ARG A 102 2.02 -9.99 10.32
N ARG A 103 1.86 -11.14 9.68
CA ARG A 103 0.55 -11.82 9.58
C ARG A 103 0.11 -12.33 10.94
N LYS A 104 -1.15 -12.04 11.32
CA LYS A 104 -1.74 -12.53 12.58
C LYS A 104 -3.17 -13.00 12.36
N ASN A 105 -3.50 -14.18 12.89
CA ASN A 105 -4.87 -14.72 12.84
C ASN A 105 -5.91 -13.77 13.45
N SER A 106 -5.54 -13.04 14.51
CA SER A 106 -6.37 -12.05 15.17
C SER A 106 -6.86 -10.95 14.23
N ASN A 107 -6.12 -10.67 13.15
CA ASN A 107 -6.45 -9.61 12.19
C ASN A 107 -7.46 -10.06 11.11
N GLY A 108 -7.93 -11.31 11.18
CA GLY A 108 -8.78 -11.93 10.18
C GLY A 108 -8.01 -12.44 8.96
N VAL A 109 -8.74 -13.00 8.00
CA VAL A 109 -8.19 -13.60 6.78
C VAL A 109 -8.36 -12.64 5.61
N CYS A 110 -7.31 -12.48 4.79
CA CYS A 110 -7.40 -11.71 3.56
C CYS A 110 -8.33 -12.40 2.56
N LYS A 111 -9.37 -11.70 2.10
CA LYS A 111 -10.32 -12.26 1.11
C LYS A 111 -9.66 -12.63 -0.23
N TYR A 112 -8.52 -12.01 -0.56
CA TYR A 112 -7.82 -12.19 -1.84
C TYR A 112 -6.81 -13.35 -1.80
N CYS A 113 -5.81 -13.31 -0.91
CA CYS A 113 -4.75 -14.32 -0.86
C CYS A 113 -5.02 -15.46 0.12
N LYS A 114 -6.11 -15.39 0.90
CA LYS A 114 -6.50 -16.38 1.91
C LYS A 114 -5.51 -16.62 3.05
N ASN A 115 -4.44 -15.80 3.13
CA ASN A 115 -3.56 -15.75 4.29
C ASN A 115 -4.09 -14.78 5.35
N TYR A 116 -3.62 -14.89 6.58
CA TYR A 116 -3.93 -13.93 7.63
C TYR A 116 -3.51 -12.50 7.27
N ASN A 117 -4.31 -11.53 7.68
CA ASN A 117 -4.02 -10.12 7.47
C ASN A 117 -2.80 -9.66 8.29
N THR A 118 -2.09 -8.67 7.77
CA THR A 118 -0.93 -8.05 8.42
C THR A 118 -1.32 -7.02 9.49
N SER A 119 -2.55 -6.51 9.42
CA SER A 119 -3.16 -5.57 10.37
C SER A 119 -4.68 -5.77 10.33
N PRO A 120 -5.48 -5.38 11.36
CA PRO A 120 -6.93 -5.54 11.35
C PRO A 120 -7.56 -5.15 10.01
N ALA A 121 -8.24 -6.11 9.37
CA ALA A 121 -8.84 -5.96 8.04
C ALA A 121 -7.89 -5.39 6.95
N TRP A 122 -6.57 -5.58 7.03
CA TRP A 122 -5.58 -5.07 6.06
C TRP A 122 -4.45 -6.09 5.78
N CYS A 123 -4.26 -6.40 4.51
CA CYS A 123 -3.20 -7.25 3.97
C CYS A 123 -2.27 -6.43 3.08
N GLN A 124 -1.08 -6.11 3.58
CA GLN A 124 -0.05 -5.34 2.86
C GLN A 124 0.34 -5.96 1.51
N SER A 125 0.23 -7.28 1.37
CA SER A 125 0.49 -7.98 0.10
C SER A 125 -0.63 -7.84 -0.93
N CYS A 126 -1.81 -7.35 -0.57
CA CYS A 126 -2.96 -7.37 -1.47
C CYS A 126 -3.62 -6.01 -1.60
N ASP A 127 -3.98 -5.37 -0.49
CA ASP A 127 -4.83 -4.19 -0.50
C ASP A 127 -4.24 -2.96 -1.19
N PRO A 128 -2.94 -2.64 -1.06
CA PRO A 128 -2.35 -1.51 -1.76
C PRO A 128 -2.52 -1.53 -3.29
N TRP A 129 -2.78 -2.71 -3.87
CA TRP A 129 -2.84 -2.93 -5.32
C TRP A 129 -4.27 -3.05 -5.86
N ARG A 130 -5.29 -2.97 -4.99
CA ARG A 130 -6.68 -3.28 -5.34
C ARG A 130 -7.62 -2.08 -5.35
N GLU A 131 -7.23 -0.98 -4.73
CA GLU A 131 -8.01 0.24 -4.77
C GLU A 131 -7.62 1.05 -6.02
N GLU A 132 -8.46 1.01 -7.05
CA GLU A 132 -8.32 1.89 -8.20
C GLU A 132 -8.53 3.35 -7.78
N LEU A 133 -7.66 4.23 -8.27
CA LEU A 133 -7.86 5.68 -8.17
C LEU A 133 -8.81 6.08 -9.29
N GLU A 134 -10.11 6.09 -8.99
CA GLU A 134 -11.10 6.71 -9.88
C GLU A 134 -10.74 8.19 -10.03
N TRP A 135 -10.39 8.59 -11.25
CA TRP A 135 -10.01 9.97 -11.54
C TRP A 135 -10.54 10.42 -12.88
N THR A 136 -11.22 11.56 -12.87
CA THR A 136 -11.79 12.21 -14.04
C THR A 136 -11.29 13.66 -14.07
N ASN A 137 -10.10 13.93 -14.62
CA ASN A 137 -9.70 15.31 -14.88
C ASN A 137 -8.66 15.49 -16.00
N GLU A 138 -8.60 16.71 -16.55
CA GLU A 138 -8.04 17.06 -17.87
C GLU A 138 -6.50 17.28 -17.93
N ASN A 139 -5.83 17.62 -16.81
CA ASN A 139 -4.36 17.85 -16.80
C ASN A 139 -3.56 16.58 -16.49
N LYS A 140 -3.20 15.80 -17.52
CA LYS A 140 -2.61 14.45 -17.39
C LYS A 140 -1.27 14.36 -16.62
N GLU A 141 -0.41 15.37 -16.68
CA GLU A 141 0.97 15.24 -16.14
C GLU A 141 1.04 15.44 -14.62
N ILE A 142 0.50 16.54 -14.10
CA ILE A 142 0.43 16.78 -12.65
C ILE A 142 -0.36 15.66 -11.98
N ASN A 143 -1.40 15.23 -12.70
CA ASN A 143 -2.21 14.11 -12.30
C ASN A 143 -1.35 12.85 -12.08
N ASN A 144 -0.51 12.48 -13.04
CA ASN A 144 0.32 11.29 -12.91
C ASN A 144 1.28 11.36 -11.70
N LEU A 145 1.84 12.54 -11.38
CA LEU A 145 2.70 12.71 -10.21
C LEU A 145 1.97 12.44 -8.89
N ILE A 146 0.77 12.99 -8.70
CA ILE A 146 -0.03 12.78 -7.49
C ILE A 146 -0.49 11.31 -7.39
N LYS A 147 -0.87 10.71 -8.52
CA LYS A 147 -1.23 9.28 -8.58
C LYS A 147 -0.07 8.40 -8.12
N GLU A 148 1.12 8.59 -8.68
CA GLU A 148 2.29 7.81 -8.31
C GLU A 148 2.71 8.07 -6.86
N PHE A 149 2.58 9.31 -6.36
CA PHE A 149 2.79 9.63 -4.95
C PHE A 149 1.84 8.85 -4.02
N ILE A 150 0.53 8.92 -4.27
CA ILE A 150 -0.47 8.24 -3.44
C ILE A 150 -0.20 6.73 -3.47
N LYS A 151 0.06 6.17 -4.66
CA LYS A 151 0.41 4.78 -4.84
C LYS A 151 1.66 4.41 -4.02
N GLU A 152 2.75 5.17 -4.11
CA GLU A 152 3.97 4.95 -3.32
C GLU A 152 3.67 4.85 -1.82
N TYR A 153 2.86 5.77 -1.28
CA TYR A 153 2.49 5.77 0.14
C TYR A 153 1.53 4.65 0.51
N LYS A 154 0.57 4.30 -0.35
CA LYS A 154 -0.30 3.13 -0.16
C LYS A 154 0.53 1.84 -0.04
N LEU A 155 1.57 1.68 -0.87
CA LEU A 155 2.46 0.51 -0.82
C LEU A 155 3.23 0.39 0.51
N LYS A 156 3.53 1.51 1.15
CA LYS A 156 4.22 1.57 2.45
C LYS A 156 3.26 1.44 3.63
N THR A 157 1.95 1.59 3.41
CA THR A 157 0.95 1.64 4.47
C THR A 157 0.78 0.30 5.18
N THR A 158 0.76 0.32 6.51
CA THR A 158 0.62 -0.85 7.39
C THR A 158 -0.81 -1.12 7.86
N GLU A 159 -1.68 -0.12 7.78
CA GLU A 159 -3.01 -0.12 8.40
C GLU A 159 -4.04 0.52 7.47
N TYR A 160 -5.26 -0.04 7.40
CA TYR A 160 -6.34 0.48 6.56
C TYR A 160 -6.67 1.95 6.87
N GLU A 161 -6.72 2.32 8.14
CA GLU A 161 -7.05 3.68 8.59
C GLU A 161 -5.97 4.70 8.25
N LYS A 162 -4.74 4.24 7.93
CA LYS A 162 -3.58 5.06 7.56
C LYS A 162 -3.45 5.33 6.06
N VAL A 163 -4.26 4.68 5.24
CA VAL A 163 -4.24 4.83 3.78
C VAL A 163 -4.57 6.27 3.40
N ILE A 164 -3.68 6.86 2.60
CA ILE A 164 -3.87 8.16 1.94
C ILE A 164 -4.53 7.91 0.59
N GLU A 165 -5.51 8.74 0.23
CA GLU A 165 -6.21 8.63 -1.05
C GLU A 165 -6.42 9.97 -1.75
N TRP A 166 -6.86 9.90 -3.00
CA TRP A 166 -7.39 11.06 -3.69
C TRP A 166 -8.81 11.33 -3.21
N ILE A 167 -9.13 12.58 -2.94
CA ILE A 167 -10.45 13.01 -2.50
C ILE A 167 -10.93 14.06 -3.51
N PRO A 168 -11.94 13.75 -4.34
CA PRO A 168 -12.55 14.76 -5.21
C PRO A 168 -13.07 15.95 -4.37
N PHE A 169 -12.78 17.17 -4.80
CA PHE A 169 -13.10 18.35 -4.00
C PHE A 169 -14.61 18.53 -3.78
N ASN A 170 -15.41 18.14 -4.76
CA ASN A 170 -16.87 18.13 -4.69
C ASN A 170 -17.46 17.06 -3.73
N GLU A 171 -16.65 16.14 -3.18
CA GLU A 171 -17.07 15.28 -2.06
C GLU A 171 -16.96 15.99 -0.69
N LEU A 172 -16.49 17.24 -0.67
CA LEU A 172 -16.33 18.07 0.52
C LEU A 172 -17.45 19.10 0.58
N THR A 173 -18.29 19.00 1.61
CA THR A 173 -19.45 19.85 1.83
C THR A 173 -19.24 20.77 3.03
N ASN A 174 -20.11 21.75 3.24
CA ASN A 174 -20.07 22.66 4.40
C ASN A 174 -18.70 23.35 4.60
N LEU A 175 -18.10 23.84 3.52
CA LEU A 175 -16.82 24.55 3.56
C LEU A 175 -16.93 25.85 4.37
N GLN A 176 -16.07 25.98 5.39
CA GLN A 176 -15.99 27.16 6.26
C GLN A 176 -14.55 27.64 6.34
N GLU A 177 -14.30 28.90 5.99
CA GLU A 177 -12.96 29.49 6.05
C GLU A 177 -12.51 29.67 7.51
N ILE A 178 -11.25 29.31 7.80
CA ILE A 178 -10.64 29.50 9.11
C ILE A 178 -9.67 30.69 9.03
N LYS A 179 -10.05 31.80 9.66
CA LYS A 179 -9.24 33.02 9.66
C LYS A 179 -8.17 32.97 10.76
N GLY A 180 -6.92 33.32 10.41
CA GLY A 180 -5.86 33.59 11.38
C GLY A 180 -4.91 32.42 11.70
N VAL A 181 -4.98 31.30 10.98
CA VAL A 181 -4.01 30.18 11.07
C VAL A 181 -3.31 30.07 9.72
N SER A 182 -1.97 30.16 9.67
CA SER A 182 -1.25 30.46 8.41
C SER A 182 -1.39 29.40 7.31
N ASP A 183 -1.66 28.14 7.70
CA ASP A 183 -1.66 27.00 6.76
C ASP A 183 -3.03 26.31 6.66
N LEU A 184 -3.92 26.55 7.64
CA LEU A 184 -5.26 25.96 7.71
C LEU A 184 -6.26 26.91 7.05
N ALA A 185 -6.81 26.54 5.91
CA ALA A 185 -7.66 27.44 5.14
C ALA A 185 -9.15 27.19 5.36
N PHE A 186 -9.57 25.93 5.44
CA PHE A 186 -10.99 25.60 5.59
C PHE A 186 -11.23 24.43 6.54
N MET A 187 -12.44 24.38 7.09
CA MET A 187 -13.06 23.15 7.60
C MET A 187 -14.08 22.68 6.57
N ALA A 188 -14.21 21.37 6.40
CA ALA A 188 -15.23 20.78 5.55
C ALA A 188 -15.83 19.52 6.20
N THR A 189 -17.00 19.12 5.74
CA THR A 189 -17.55 17.79 5.98
C THR A 189 -17.16 16.89 4.82
N TRP A 190 -16.53 15.76 5.10
CA TRP A 190 -16.29 14.73 4.11
C TRP A 190 -17.32 13.62 4.28
N ASP A 191 -18.34 13.60 3.42
CA ASP A 191 -19.52 12.75 3.58
C ASP A 191 -19.19 11.27 3.41
N LYS A 192 -18.35 10.93 2.43
CA LYS A 192 -17.79 9.58 2.26
C LYS A 192 -17.01 9.13 3.48
N GLY A 193 -16.37 10.07 4.17
CA GLY A 193 -15.80 9.87 5.49
C GLY A 193 -14.42 9.24 5.53
N VAL A 194 -13.80 9.38 6.69
CA VAL A 194 -12.49 8.83 7.02
C VAL A 194 -12.59 7.31 7.15
N ARG A 195 -11.59 6.58 6.62
CA ARG A 195 -11.45 5.13 6.81
C ARG A 195 -11.38 4.78 8.29
N THR A 196 -12.23 3.86 8.72
CA THR A 196 -12.28 3.34 10.08
C THR A 196 -12.38 1.82 10.08
N ILE A 197 -12.01 1.19 11.18
CA ILE A 197 -12.23 -0.25 11.39
C ILE A 197 -13.28 -0.44 12.47
N LYS A 198 -14.25 -1.32 12.21
CA LYS A 198 -15.23 -1.79 13.19
C LYS A 198 -14.94 -3.25 13.54
N TYR A 199 -15.20 -3.63 14.79
CA TYR A 199 -15.16 -5.04 15.20
C TYR A 199 -16.60 -5.50 15.44
N GLN A 200 -17.08 -6.44 14.63
CA GLN A 200 -18.46 -6.94 14.67
C GLN A 200 -18.47 -8.44 14.42
N SER A 201 -19.27 -9.18 15.20
CA SER A 201 -19.44 -10.63 15.04
C SER A 201 -18.12 -11.42 15.02
N GLY A 202 -17.12 -10.97 15.79
CA GLY A 202 -15.80 -11.63 15.87
C GLY A 202 -14.80 -11.23 14.77
N GLU A 203 -15.19 -10.35 13.84
CA GLU A 203 -14.37 -9.98 12.69
C GLU A 203 -14.12 -8.48 12.60
N TYR A 204 -12.98 -8.11 12.01
CA TYR A 204 -12.68 -6.72 11.65
C TYR A 204 -13.29 -6.40 10.29
N ILE A 205 -14.08 -5.33 10.25
CA ILE A 205 -14.80 -4.85 9.07
C ILE A 205 -14.30 -3.44 8.72
N ARG A 206 -13.94 -3.24 7.45
CA ARG A 206 -13.63 -1.91 6.91
C ARG A 206 -14.90 -1.07 6.90
N SER A 207 -14.82 0.14 7.44
CA SER A 207 -15.90 1.11 7.47
C SER A 207 -15.37 2.48 7.05
N ARG A 208 -16.28 3.43 6.85
CA ARG A 208 -15.97 4.85 6.86
C ARG A 208 -16.87 5.57 7.84
N THR A 209 -16.39 6.70 8.33
CA THR A 209 -17.13 7.57 9.25
C THR A 209 -17.11 8.98 8.69
N THR A 210 -18.27 9.50 8.32
CA THR A 210 -18.46 10.91 7.96
C THR A 210 -17.83 11.78 9.04
N SER A 211 -16.95 12.69 8.63
CA SER A 211 -16.12 13.44 9.55
C SER A 211 -15.96 14.87 9.06
N SER A 212 -15.94 15.80 10.01
CA SER A 212 -15.34 17.09 9.76
C SER A 212 -13.82 16.92 9.60
N VAL A 213 -13.26 17.56 8.57
CA VAL A 213 -11.85 17.51 8.18
C VAL A 213 -11.35 18.92 7.95
N ASP A 214 -10.08 19.12 8.26
CA ASP A 214 -9.38 20.37 8.04
C ASP A 214 -8.67 20.34 6.68
N ILE A 215 -8.77 21.45 5.95
CA ILE A 215 -8.26 21.69 4.60
C ILE A 215 -7.02 22.58 4.76
N MET A 216 -5.84 21.98 4.64
CA MET A 216 -4.58 22.74 4.61
C MET A 216 -4.33 23.23 3.19
N ASN A 217 -4.35 24.55 3.00
CA ASN A 217 -4.07 25.16 1.72
C ASN A 217 -2.56 25.34 1.57
N LEU A 218 -1.97 24.59 0.65
CA LEU A 218 -0.58 24.75 0.28
C LEU A 218 -0.52 25.86 -0.79
N ASN A 219 -0.84 27.09 -0.36
CA ASN A 219 -1.08 28.25 -1.22
C ASN A 219 0.24 28.72 -1.84
N TYR A 220 0.55 28.26 -3.04
CA TYR A 220 1.83 28.56 -3.69
C TYR A 220 1.67 28.66 -5.21
N SER A 221 1.22 29.82 -5.66
CA SER A 221 0.96 30.20 -7.05
C SER A 221 2.15 30.18 -8.02
N GLN A 222 3.32 29.68 -7.62
CA GLN A 222 4.51 29.58 -8.49
C GLN A 222 5.36 28.32 -8.25
N THR A 223 4.87 27.33 -7.49
CA THR A 223 5.70 26.21 -7.03
C THR A 223 5.39 24.93 -7.81
N ASN A 224 6.42 24.28 -8.38
CA ASN A 224 6.28 23.00 -9.08
C ASN A 224 5.70 21.92 -8.13
N THR A 225 4.72 21.14 -8.61
CA THR A 225 4.06 19.99 -7.95
C THR A 225 5.00 19.14 -7.10
N LEU A 226 6.25 18.93 -7.54
CA LEU A 226 7.23 18.15 -6.77
C LEU A 226 7.48 18.70 -5.37
N LYS A 227 7.61 20.02 -5.22
CA LYS A 227 7.81 20.66 -3.91
C LYS A 227 6.57 20.56 -3.03
N LEU A 228 5.37 20.62 -3.62
CA LEU A 228 4.12 20.38 -2.88
C LEU A 228 4.12 18.97 -2.30
N LEU A 229 4.46 17.98 -3.13
CA LEU A 229 4.53 16.59 -2.68
C LEU A 229 5.58 16.42 -1.57
N GLU A 230 6.75 17.06 -1.63
CA GLU A 230 7.75 17.06 -0.55
C GLU A 230 7.21 17.58 0.78
N ILE A 231 6.43 18.68 0.76
CA ILE A 231 5.76 19.20 1.96
C ILE A 231 4.75 18.17 2.50
N VAL A 232 3.95 17.56 1.63
CA VAL A 232 3.04 16.47 2.04
C VAL A 232 3.82 15.31 2.66
N LYS A 233 4.98 14.92 2.10
CA LYS A 233 5.85 13.88 2.69
C LYS A 233 6.27 14.26 4.10
N PHE A 234 6.70 15.51 4.30
CA PHE A 234 7.13 16.02 5.60
C PHE A 234 6.00 15.93 6.63
N HIS A 235 4.78 16.38 6.30
CA HIS A 235 3.65 16.28 7.23
C HIS A 235 3.23 14.84 7.54
N ILE A 236 3.31 13.93 6.56
CA ILE A 236 3.06 12.50 6.82
C ILE A 236 4.08 11.94 7.81
N GLN A 237 5.35 12.36 7.69
CA GLN A 237 6.45 11.87 8.52
C GLN A 237 6.48 12.50 9.93
N SER A 238 6.01 13.74 10.10
CA SER A 238 6.00 14.38 11.40
C SER A 238 5.01 13.73 12.38
N GLU A 239 4.01 13.02 11.85
CA GLU A 239 2.88 12.45 12.60
C GLU A 239 2.12 13.48 13.47
N GLU A 240 2.35 14.78 13.25
CA GLU A 240 1.64 15.86 13.92
C GLU A 240 0.17 15.89 13.46
N TYR A 241 -0.05 15.55 12.19
CA TYR A 241 -1.36 15.53 11.55
C TYR A 241 -1.63 14.16 10.94
N ARG A 242 -2.87 13.68 11.08
CA ARG A 242 -3.33 12.51 10.33
C ARG A 242 -3.78 12.96 8.94
N ILE A 243 -2.96 12.70 7.92
CA ILE A 243 -3.27 13.01 6.52
C ILE A 243 -4.18 11.93 5.91
N HIS A 244 -5.41 12.29 5.56
CA HIS A 244 -6.38 11.33 5.00
C HIS A 244 -6.34 11.26 3.47
N GLY A 245 -6.01 12.37 2.82
CA GLY A 245 -5.95 12.42 1.38
C GLY A 245 -5.46 13.75 0.83
N ILE A 246 -5.34 13.75 -0.49
CA ILE A 246 -4.99 14.91 -1.31
C ILE A 246 -6.22 15.26 -2.13
N THR A 247 -6.54 16.54 -2.20
CA THR A 247 -7.60 17.08 -3.05
C THR A 247 -7.06 18.25 -3.87
N GLN A 248 -7.74 18.56 -4.96
CA GLN A 248 -7.44 19.72 -5.80
C GLN A 248 -8.71 20.55 -5.89
N ASN A 249 -8.61 21.80 -5.46
CA ASN A 249 -9.69 22.73 -5.61
C ASN A 249 -9.88 23.08 -7.10
N THR A 250 -11.03 22.71 -7.65
CA THR A 250 -11.44 22.99 -9.04
C THR A 250 -12.53 24.05 -9.13
N GLU A 251 -13.04 24.55 -8.01
CA GLU A 251 -14.31 25.30 -7.96
C GLU A 251 -14.23 26.67 -7.27
N ILE A 252 -13.32 26.85 -6.30
CA ILE A 252 -13.22 28.12 -5.57
C ILE A 252 -12.19 29.01 -6.26
N ASP A 253 -12.69 30.09 -6.86
CA ASP A 253 -11.90 31.23 -7.30
C ASP A 253 -11.39 31.95 -6.05
N ILE A 254 -10.24 31.51 -5.52
CA ILE A 254 -9.63 32.09 -4.33
C ILE A 254 -8.98 33.42 -4.74
N THR A 255 -9.80 34.46 -4.92
CA THR A 255 -9.46 35.86 -5.26
C THR A 255 -8.88 36.12 -6.67
N PRO A 256 -9.09 37.33 -7.26
CA PRO A 256 -8.77 37.62 -8.67
C PRO A 256 -7.27 37.73 -9.02
N VAL A 257 -6.35 37.32 -8.15
CA VAL A 257 -4.91 37.60 -8.32
C VAL A 257 -4.10 36.37 -8.68
N GLN A 258 -4.59 35.13 -8.51
CA GLN A 258 -3.75 33.95 -8.78
C GLN A 258 -4.55 32.81 -9.43
N SER A 259 -4.62 32.85 -10.76
CA SER A 259 -5.01 31.71 -11.60
C SER A 259 -3.95 30.61 -11.49
N GLY A 260 -4.06 29.76 -10.46
CA GLY A 260 -3.22 28.60 -10.25
C GLY A 260 -4.02 27.49 -9.58
N ALA A 261 -3.82 26.24 -10.00
CA ALA A 261 -4.45 25.09 -9.37
C ALA A 261 -4.00 24.98 -7.91
N ASN A 262 -4.94 25.10 -6.96
CA ASN A 262 -4.67 25.00 -5.53
C ASN A 262 -4.83 23.54 -5.08
N TYR A 263 -3.74 22.94 -4.58
CA TYR A 263 -3.76 21.59 -3.99
C TYR A 263 -3.88 21.70 -2.48
N VAL A 264 -4.76 20.88 -1.91
CA VAL A 264 -5.06 20.87 -0.49
C VAL A 264 -4.80 19.47 0.08
N THR A 265 -4.18 19.41 1.26
CA THR A 265 -4.17 18.19 2.06
C THR A 265 -5.27 18.20 3.12
N LEU A 266 -5.99 17.08 3.23
CA LEU A 266 -7.04 16.90 4.23
C LEU A 266 -6.47 16.25 5.48
N GLN A 267 -6.66 16.92 6.60
CA GLN A 267 -6.08 16.57 7.90
C GLN A 267 -7.19 16.46 8.94
N LYS A 268 -6.94 15.67 9.99
CA LYS A 268 -7.70 15.74 11.22
C LYS A 268 -6.73 15.93 12.38
N TRP A 269 -6.94 17.00 13.15
CA TRP A 269 -6.12 17.29 14.32
C TRP A 269 -6.36 16.25 15.42
N TYR A 270 -5.31 15.54 15.83
CA TYR A 270 -5.30 14.74 17.06
C TYR A 270 -4.21 15.30 17.96
N LYS A 271 -4.60 16.04 19.00
CA LYS A 271 -3.66 16.46 20.04
C LYS A 271 -3.08 15.19 20.67
N LYS A 272 -1.78 14.95 20.45
CA LYS A 272 -1.04 13.89 21.13
C LYS A 272 -1.19 14.18 22.62
N GLN A 273 -2.01 13.41 23.34
CA GLN A 273 -2.03 13.48 24.79
C GLN A 273 -0.65 13.01 25.24
N VAL A 274 0.20 13.96 25.64
CA VAL A 274 1.41 13.66 26.37
C VAL A 274 0.94 12.97 27.64
N ALA A 275 1.13 11.66 27.70
CA ALA A 275 0.93 10.89 28.91
C ALA A 275 1.92 11.44 29.95
N ILE A 276 1.43 12.32 30.82
CA ILE A 276 2.10 12.60 32.09
C ILE A 276 2.01 11.28 32.85
N LYS A 277 3.12 10.54 32.89
CA LYS A 277 3.22 9.37 33.75
C LYS A 277 3.12 9.85 35.21
N PRO A 278 2.33 9.17 36.05
CA PRO A 278 2.31 9.40 37.50
C PRO A 278 3.66 9.06 38.13
#